data_AF-A0A9E7FSA3-F1
#
_entry.id   AF-A0A9E7FSA3-F1
#
_cell.length_a   1.000
_cell.length_b   1.000
_cell.length_c   1.000
_cell.angle_alpha   90.00
_cell.angle_beta   90.00
_cell.angle_gamma   90.00
#
_symmetry.space_group_name_H-M   'P 1'
#
loop_
_entity.id
_entity.type
_entity.pdbx_description
1 polymer ?
#
loop_
_entity_poly.entity_id
_entity_poly.type
_entity_poly.pdbx_seq_one_letter_code
_entity_poly.pdbx_strand_id
1 'polypeptide(L)'
;MASATTNSCLFFFFFFLLALLSAVAAFADDKFTHLHFYFHETDSGPNATLVTAVQPPKNATTSFGSIVVYDTALREGADPASALIGRAQGIGAITALDGGSGLAAMNLVFTAGEHNGSTLALLGRFVAGAVSERSIVGGSGRFRLARGYSLSKVVGSTATTVVAEFDPSCSIKPDDVFFSPYPFLMASRPSNPSSLLFLFLFMTISGIAAQKTTHLHFYFHETVRGPDATSIVVASLHKNSSTFGDIHVFDNALRDSADPSSKLIGRAQGLAASSSLADLSALTAINLVFTAGELNGSTLTLFGRVAEVTGTVDRSIIGGSGLFRLARGFVLSRTVNASSAGYIVEFDVYVKHYH
;
A
#
# COMPACT_ATOMS: atom_id res chain seq x y z
N MET A 1 19.43 56.10 20.80
CA MET A 1 19.04 54.81 21.42
C MET A 1 17.73 54.21 20.87
N ALA A 2 17.17 54.69 19.74
CA ALA A 2 15.88 54.23 19.21
C ALA A 2 15.95 53.27 18.00
N SER A 3 17.13 52.96 17.45
CA SER A 3 17.23 52.13 16.22
C SER A 3 17.44 50.63 16.49
N ALA A 4 17.85 50.23 17.69
CA ALA A 4 18.13 48.83 18.02
C ALA A 4 16.85 48.00 18.24
N THR A 5 15.81 48.61 18.82
CA THR A 5 14.52 47.96 19.09
C THR A 5 13.74 47.71 17.81
N THR A 6 13.70 48.66 16.88
CA THR A 6 13.01 48.51 15.58
C THR A 6 13.59 47.39 14.73
N ASN A 7 14.92 47.27 14.68
CA ASN A 7 15.60 46.19 13.95
C ASN A 7 15.34 44.81 14.57
N SER A 8 15.23 44.73 15.90
CA SER A 8 14.87 43.47 16.57
C SER A 8 13.42 43.04 16.28
N CYS A 9 12.47 43.99 16.26
CA CYS A 9 11.08 43.70 15.94
C CYS A 9 10.89 43.27 14.47
N LEU A 10 11.59 43.90 13.53
CA LEU A 10 11.57 43.49 12.12
C LEU A 10 12.19 42.09 11.91
N PHE A 11 13.26 41.77 12.64
CA PHE A 11 13.87 40.45 12.62
C PHE A 11 12.87 39.39 13.12
N PHE A 12 12.27 39.57 14.30
CA PHE A 12 11.28 38.62 14.81
C PHE A 12 10.03 38.52 13.93
N PHE A 13 9.56 39.62 13.34
CA PHE A 13 8.45 39.61 12.40
C PHE A 13 8.77 38.84 11.11
N PHE A 14 9.99 38.99 10.58
CA PHE A 14 10.45 38.24 9.41
C PHE A 14 10.54 36.74 9.68
N PHE A 15 11.08 36.32 10.83
CA PHE A 15 11.11 34.91 11.22
C PHE A 15 9.73 34.35 11.52
N PHE A 16 8.84 35.15 12.12
CA PHE A 16 7.44 34.78 12.32
C PHE A 16 6.70 34.61 10.99
N LEU A 17 6.91 35.51 10.03
CA LEU A 17 6.33 35.42 8.69
C LEU A 17 6.88 34.23 7.92
N LEU A 18 8.17 33.92 8.05
CA LEU A 18 8.81 32.76 7.44
C LEU A 18 8.30 31.43 8.05
N ALA A 19 8.09 31.41 9.36
CA ALA A 19 7.47 30.28 10.07
C ALA A 19 6.00 30.12 9.67
N LEU A 20 5.25 31.23 9.51
CA LEU A 20 3.88 31.19 9.01
C LEU A 20 3.84 30.67 7.56
N LEU A 21 4.73 31.14 6.70
CA LEU A 21 4.85 30.67 5.32
C LEU A 21 5.18 29.17 5.26
N SER A 22 6.06 28.70 6.15
CA SER A 22 6.44 27.29 6.24
C SER A 22 5.30 26.41 6.79
N ALA A 23 4.54 26.91 7.77
CA ALA A 23 3.33 26.25 8.25
C ALA A 23 2.28 26.17 7.13
N VAL A 24 2.05 27.25 6.39
CA VAL A 24 1.15 27.27 5.22
C VAL A 24 1.64 26.34 4.11
N ALA A 25 2.95 26.22 3.88
CA ALA A 25 3.52 25.26 2.92
C ALA A 25 3.37 23.80 3.37
N ALA A 26 3.40 23.52 4.68
CA ALA A 26 3.03 22.20 5.21
C ALA A 26 1.54 21.86 5.03
N PHE A 27 0.71 22.89 4.77
CA PHE A 27 -0.68 22.82 4.35
C PHE A 27 -0.85 23.07 2.83
N ALA A 28 0.20 22.88 2.02
CA ALA A 28 0.04 22.90 0.56
C ALA A 28 -1.02 21.86 0.16
N ASP A 29 -2.00 22.29 -0.65
CA ASP A 29 -3.20 21.53 -1.00
C ASP A 29 -2.83 20.12 -1.49
N ASP A 30 -3.33 19.11 -0.79
CA ASP A 30 -3.29 17.72 -1.23
C ASP A 30 -3.96 17.67 -2.62
N LYS A 31 -3.24 17.23 -3.67
CA LYS A 31 -3.85 17.11 -5.00
C LYS A 31 -4.92 16.01 -4.94
N PHE A 32 -6.19 16.41 -4.98
CA PHE A 32 -7.31 15.48 -5.00
C PHE A 32 -7.52 14.98 -6.43
N THR A 33 -7.42 13.66 -6.61
CA THR A 33 -7.63 12.98 -7.88
C THR A 33 -8.90 12.16 -7.80
N HIS A 34 -9.85 12.46 -8.68
CA HIS A 34 -11.06 11.69 -8.89
C HIS A 34 -10.94 10.97 -10.24
N LEU A 35 -11.20 9.66 -10.25
CA LEU A 35 -11.25 8.86 -11.47
C LEU A 35 -12.64 8.23 -11.58
N HIS A 36 -13.02 7.91 -12.81
CA HIS A 36 -14.26 7.25 -13.13
C HIS A 36 -13.99 6.22 -14.24
N PHE A 37 -14.39 4.97 -14.04
CA PHE A 37 -14.22 3.89 -15.01
C PHE A 37 -15.11 2.69 -14.68
N TYR A 38 -15.07 1.68 -15.54
CA TYR A 38 -15.91 0.48 -15.47
C TYR A 38 -15.07 -0.78 -15.37
N PHE A 39 -15.49 -1.64 -14.46
CA PHE A 39 -15.05 -3.01 -14.26
C PHE A 39 -15.78 -3.94 -15.23
N HIS A 40 -15.07 -4.83 -15.91
CA HIS A 40 -15.63 -5.77 -16.89
C HIS A 40 -15.23 -7.21 -16.57
N GLU A 41 -15.96 -7.82 -15.62
CA GLU A 41 -15.68 -9.16 -15.10
C GLU A 41 -16.39 -10.25 -15.92
N THR A 42 -15.71 -11.37 -16.09
CA THR A 42 -16.25 -12.60 -16.68
C THR A 42 -16.09 -13.73 -15.68
N ASP A 43 -17.19 -14.22 -15.13
CA ASP A 43 -17.22 -15.18 -14.01
C ASP A 43 -16.93 -16.62 -14.44
N SER A 44 -17.23 -16.96 -15.69
CA SER A 44 -17.11 -18.33 -16.19
C SER A 44 -16.98 -18.39 -17.71
N GLY A 45 -16.55 -19.56 -18.21
CA GLY A 45 -16.31 -19.80 -19.63
C GLY A 45 -14.83 -19.71 -20.02
N PRO A 46 -14.49 -19.82 -21.32
CA PRO A 46 -13.12 -19.91 -21.79
C PRO A 46 -12.28 -18.64 -21.54
N ASN A 47 -12.93 -17.51 -21.31
CA ASN A 47 -12.30 -16.21 -21.06
C ASN A 47 -12.58 -15.69 -19.65
N ALA A 48 -12.81 -16.59 -18.69
CA ALA A 48 -13.07 -16.20 -17.31
C ALA A 48 -11.92 -15.35 -16.76
N THR A 49 -12.25 -14.21 -16.17
CA THR A 49 -11.31 -13.31 -15.51
C THR A 49 -11.26 -13.53 -14.00
N LEU A 50 -12.12 -14.40 -13.48
CA LEU A 50 -12.24 -14.78 -12.09
C LEU A 50 -12.17 -16.30 -11.94
N VAL A 51 -11.48 -16.75 -10.89
CA VAL A 51 -11.41 -18.17 -10.51
C VAL A 51 -11.65 -18.33 -9.01
N THR A 52 -12.30 -19.43 -8.62
CA THR A 52 -12.49 -19.78 -7.21
C THR A 52 -11.32 -20.63 -6.71
N ALA A 53 -10.35 -19.98 -6.08
CA ALA A 53 -9.13 -20.61 -5.52
C ALA A 53 -9.43 -21.52 -4.32
N VAL A 54 -10.35 -21.10 -3.45
CA VAL A 54 -10.82 -21.89 -2.32
C VAL A 54 -12.34 -22.03 -2.40
N GLN A 55 -12.80 -23.27 -2.45
CA GLN A 55 -14.22 -23.59 -2.51
C GLN A 55 -14.88 -23.44 -1.14
N PRO A 56 -16.19 -23.13 -1.08
CA PRO A 56 -16.92 -23.12 0.19
C PRO A 56 -16.92 -24.54 0.83
N PRO A 57 -17.20 -24.64 2.14
CA PRO A 57 -17.27 -25.92 2.84
C PRO A 57 -18.22 -26.90 2.15
N LYS A 58 -17.92 -28.20 2.22
CA LYS A 58 -18.80 -29.25 1.69
C LYS A 58 -20.19 -29.13 2.34
N ASN A 59 -21.24 -29.14 1.50
CA ASN A 59 -22.65 -28.95 1.88
C ASN A 59 -23.03 -27.53 2.35
N ALA A 60 -22.20 -26.52 2.07
CA ALA A 60 -22.60 -25.14 2.32
C ALA A 60 -23.79 -24.74 1.44
N THR A 61 -24.76 -24.04 2.03
CA THR A 61 -25.91 -23.46 1.32
C THR A 61 -25.61 -22.05 0.78
N THR A 62 -24.48 -21.48 1.17
CA THR A 62 -23.98 -20.18 0.73
C THR A 62 -22.52 -20.31 0.31
N SER A 63 -21.99 -19.29 -0.36
CA SER A 63 -20.57 -19.24 -0.75
C SER A 63 -19.65 -18.82 0.41
N PHE A 64 -20.13 -18.77 1.66
CA PHE A 64 -19.31 -18.37 2.81
C PHE A 64 -18.00 -19.17 2.90
N GLY A 65 -16.90 -18.45 3.09
CA GLY A 65 -15.55 -19.01 3.17
C GLY A 65 -14.88 -19.27 1.83
N SER A 66 -15.57 -19.02 0.69
CA SER A 66 -14.91 -19.09 -0.61
C SER A 66 -13.91 -17.94 -0.78
N ILE A 67 -12.81 -18.23 -1.48
CA ILE A 67 -11.81 -17.25 -1.89
C ILE A 67 -11.71 -17.29 -3.41
N VAL A 68 -11.84 -16.12 -4.02
CA VAL A 68 -11.71 -15.90 -5.45
C VAL A 68 -10.47 -15.08 -5.75
N VAL A 69 -9.88 -15.32 -6.91
CA VAL A 69 -8.81 -14.51 -7.47
C VAL A 69 -9.32 -13.99 -8.81
N TYR A 70 -9.13 -12.70 -9.07
CA TYR A 70 -9.59 -12.06 -10.29
C TYR A 70 -8.52 -11.16 -10.89
N ASP A 71 -8.54 -11.11 -12.21
CA ASP A 71 -7.82 -10.15 -13.03
C ASP A 71 -8.76 -9.61 -14.12
N THR A 72 -9.44 -8.53 -13.80
CA THR A 72 -10.57 -8.02 -14.57
C THR A 72 -10.21 -6.71 -15.28
N ALA A 73 -10.70 -6.51 -16.50
CA ALA A 73 -10.41 -5.32 -17.29
C ALA A 73 -11.04 -4.04 -16.70
N LEU A 74 -10.29 -2.94 -16.77
CA LEU A 74 -10.78 -1.57 -16.50
C LEU A 74 -10.95 -0.84 -17.82
N ARG A 75 -12.13 -0.28 -18.05
CA ARG A 75 -12.45 0.46 -19.28
C ARG A 75 -13.07 1.82 -19.02
N GLU A 76 -12.97 2.73 -19.98
CA GLU A 76 -13.56 4.08 -19.88
C GLU A 76 -15.10 4.07 -19.81
N GLY A 77 -15.76 3.05 -20.39
CA GLY A 77 -17.22 2.96 -20.46
C GLY A 77 -17.79 1.60 -20.10
N ALA A 78 -19.11 1.57 -19.88
CA ALA A 78 -19.88 0.35 -19.66
C ALA A 78 -19.94 -0.55 -20.91
N ASP A 79 -19.66 -0.01 -22.09
CA ASP A 79 -19.52 -0.80 -23.32
C ASP A 79 -18.22 -1.61 -23.29
N PRO A 80 -18.25 -2.95 -23.47
CA PRO A 80 -17.03 -3.78 -23.54
C PRO A 80 -16.08 -3.40 -24.69
N ALA A 81 -16.54 -2.67 -25.71
CA ALA A 81 -15.71 -2.14 -26.78
C ALA A 81 -15.00 -0.82 -26.42
N SER A 82 -15.34 -0.18 -25.31
CA SER A 82 -14.70 1.07 -24.86
C SER A 82 -13.22 0.89 -24.53
N ALA A 83 -12.46 1.98 -24.50
CA ALA A 83 -11.01 1.93 -24.35
C ALA A 83 -10.58 1.20 -23.06
N LEU A 84 -9.60 0.30 -23.20
CA LEU A 84 -8.96 -0.38 -22.08
C LEU A 84 -7.96 0.57 -21.41
N ILE A 85 -8.14 0.84 -20.12
CA ILE A 85 -7.27 1.75 -19.36
C ILE A 85 -6.37 1.04 -18.35
N GLY A 86 -6.67 -0.23 -18.06
CA GLY A 86 -5.96 -0.99 -17.06
C GLY A 86 -6.65 -2.29 -16.71
N ARG A 87 -6.28 -2.85 -15.56
CA ARG A 87 -6.87 -4.06 -14.99
C ARG A 87 -7.00 -3.91 -13.46
N ALA A 88 -7.98 -4.53 -12.82
CA ALA A 88 -7.88 -4.77 -11.38
C ALA A 88 -7.64 -6.23 -11.05
N GLN A 89 -6.66 -6.39 -10.17
CA GLN A 89 -5.99 -7.63 -9.91
C GLN A 89 -5.97 -7.83 -8.41
N GLY A 90 -6.56 -8.94 -7.94
CA GLY A 90 -6.66 -9.16 -6.52
C GLY A 90 -7.40 -10.42 -6.12
N ILE A 91 -7.84 -10.40 -4.86
CA ILE A 91 -8.56 -11.48 -4.22
C ILE A 91 -9.85 -10.97 -3.57
N GLY A 92 -10.86 -11.83 -3.58
CA GLY A 92 -12.10 -11.64 -2.85
C GLY A 92 -12.33 -12.82 -1.91
N ALA A 93 -12.98 -12.58 -0.77
CA ALA A 93 -13.44 -13.63 0.12
C ALA A 93 -14.89 -13.38 0.52
N ILE A 94 -15.75 -14.40 0.43
CA ILE A 94 -17.13 -14.28 0.92
C ILE A 94 -17.12 -14.47 2.43
N THR A 95 -17.27 -13.37 3.16
CA THR A 95 -17.11 -13.34 4.61
C THR A 95 -18.43 -13.20 5.37
N ALA A 96 -19.54 -12.91 4.69
CA ALA A 96 -20.85 -12.93 5.31
C ALA A 96 -21.47 -14.32 5.25
N LEU A 97 -22.06 -14.74 6.38
CA LEU A 97 -22.66 -16.07 6.52
C LEU A 97 -23.83 -16.28 5.53
N ASP A 98 -24.55 -15.21 5.21
CA ASP A 98 -25.63 -15.19 4.21
C ASP A 98 -25.13 -15.21 2.75
N GLY A 99 -23.82 -15.08 2.52
CA GLY A 99 -23.22 -15.02 1.20
C GLY A 99 -23.37 -13.68 0.47
N GLY A 100 -24.03 -12.67 1.05
CA GLY A 100 -24.38 -11.41 0.38
C GLY A 100 -23.27 -10.37 0.33
N SER A 101 -22.14 -10.62 0.99
CA SER A 101 -21.03 -9.67 1.05
C SER A 101 -19.70 -10.35 1.40
N GLY A 102 -18.61 -9.64 1.11
CA GLY A 102 -17.27 -10.16 1.30
C GLY A 102 -16.20 -9.10 1.48
N LEU A 103 -14.98 -9.55 1.69
CA LEU A 103 -13.76 -8.74 1.61
C LEU A 103 -13.29 -8.70 0.16
N ALA A 104 -12.85 -7.54 -0.31
CA ALA A 104 -12.10 -7.41 -1.54
C ALA A 104 -10.77 -6.68 -1.27
N ALA A 105 -9.69 -7.25 -1.79
CA ALA A 105 -8.35 -6.72 -1.73
C ALA A 105 -7.80 -6.72 -3.15
N MET A 106 -7.49 -5.55 -3.71
CA MET A 106 -7.14 -5.43 -5.13
C MET A 106 -6.16 -4.29 -5.40
N ASN A 107 -5.45 -4.38 -6.51
CA ASN A 107 -4.75 -3.26 -7.13
C ASN A 107 -5.48 -2.88 -8.41
N LEU A 108 -5.76 -1.59 -8.58
CA LEU A 108 -6.09 -1.00 -9.88
C LEU A 108 -4.77 -0.70 -10.59
N VAL A 109 -4.49 -1.41 -11.67
CA VAL A 109 -3.24 -1.32 -12.44
C VAL A 109 -3.52 -0.58 -13.74
N PHE A 110 -3.06 0.66 -13.82
CA PHE A 110 -3.27 1.51 -14.99
C PHE A 110 -2.19 1.25 -16.03
N THR A 111 -2.61 1.01 -17.27
CA THR A 111 -1.73 0.68 -18.40
C THR A 111 -1.86 1.66 -19.57
N ALA A 112 -2.65 2.72 -19.40
CA ALA A 112 -2.87 3.76 -20.40
C ALA A 112 -3.08 5.14 -19.75
N GLY A 113 -3.08 6.19 -20.58
CA GLY A 113 -3.34 7.56 -20.15
C GLY A 113 -2.26 8.13 -19.20
N GLU A 114 -2.65 9.16 -18.44
CA GLU A 114 -1.77 9.91 -17.52
C GLU A 114 -1.24 9.04 -16.35
N HIS A 115 -1.93 7.95 -16.04
CA HIS A 115 -1.63 7.09 -14.90
C HIS A 115 -0.91 5.79 -15.29
N ASN A 116 -0.50 5.64 -16.56
CA ASN A 116 0.19 4.44 -17.03
C ASN A 116 1.39 4.06 -16.14
N GLY A 117 1.45 2.80 -15.73
CA GLY A 117 2.47 2.23 -14.85
C GLY A 117 2.25 2.49 -13.36
N SER A 118 1.24 3.27 -12.98
CA SER A 118 0.87 3.52 -11.58
C SER A 118 -0.22 2.57 -11.12
N THR A 119 -0.32 2.37 -9.80
CA THR A 119 -1.38 1.52 -9.22
C THR A 119 -2.05 2.21 -8.03
N LEU A 120 -3.33 1.88 -7.80
CA LEU A 120 -4.03 2.18 -6.54
C LEU A 120 -4.34 0.86 -5.82
N ALA A 121 -4.08 0.81 -4.52
CA ALA A 121 -4.34 -0.36 -3.68
C ALA A 121 -5.63 -0.15 -2.88
N LEU A 122 -6.61 -1.02 -3.06
CA LEU A 122 -7.92 -0.98 -2.41
C LEU A 122 -8.09 -2.17 -1.47
N LEU A 123 -8.63 -1.90 -0.29
CA LEU A 123 -9.02 -2.90 0.69
C LEU A 123 -10.34 -2.50 1.33
N GLY A 124 -11.31 -3.42 1.38
CA GLY A 124 -12.57 -3.18 2.08
C GLY A 124 -13.68 -4.16 1.73
N ARG A 125 -14.88 -3.85 2.21
CA ARG A 125 -16.06 -4.70 2.05
C ARG A 125 -16.70 -4.46 0.67
N PHE A 126 -17.20 -5.52 0.06
CA PHE A 126 -18.15 -5.42 -1.05
C PHE A 126 -19.49 -6.04 -0.65
N VAL A 127 -20.57 -5.52 -1.21
CA VAL A 127 -21.95 -5.92 -0.92
C VAL A 127 -22.67 -6.15 -2.24
N ALA A 128 -23.27 -7.32 -2.41
CA ALA A 128 -24.06 -7.63 -3.59
C ALA A 128 -25.34 -6.76 -3.61
N GLY A 129 -25.65 -6.18 -4.76
CA GLY A 129 -26.88 -5.39 -4.96
C GLY A 129 -26.90 -4.01 -4.29
N ALA A 130 -25.80 -3.57 -3.68
CA ALA A 130 -25.67 -2.25 -3.06
C ALA A 130 -24.39 -1.54 -3.51
N VAL A 131 -24.32 -0.23 -3.26
CA VAL A 131 -23.06 0.52 -3.44
C VAL A 131 -22.05 0.00 -2.42
N SER A 132 -20.88 -0.37 -2.92
CA SER A 132 -19.77 -0.81 -2.08
C SER A 132 -18.72 0.30 -1.98
N GLU A 133 -18.35 0.66 -0.75
CA GLU A 133 -17.25 1.57 -0.46
C GLU A 133 -16.01 0.79 0.01
N ARG A 134 -14.86 1.10 -0.58
CA ARG A 134 -13.56 0.53 -0.19
C ARG A 134 -12.54 1.62 0.07
N SER A 135 -11.66 1.40 1.03
CA SER A 135 -10.58 2.34 1.31
C SER A 135 -9.47 2.20 0.27
N ILE A 136 -8.98 3.34 -0.22
CA ILE A 136 -7.69 3.41 -0.90
C ILE A 136 -6.63 3.45 0.20
N VAL A 137 -5.91 2.34 0.34
CA VAL A 137 -4.92 2.14 1.40
C VAL A 137 -3.50 2.49 0.96
N GLY A 138 -3.29 2.72 -0.33
CA GLY A 138 -2.03 3.16 -0.88
C GLY A 138 -2.02 3.17 -2.40
N GLY A 139 -0.84 3.30 -2.97
CA GLY A 139 -0.61 3.27 -4.40
C GLY A 139 0.88 3.27 -4.75
N SER A 140 1.16 3.13 -6.04
CA SER A 140 2.52 3.08 -6.60
C SER A 140 2.68 4.12 -7.70
N GLY A 141 3.93 4.45 -8.06
CA GLY A 141 4.21 5.44 -9.09
C GLY A 141 3.61 6.81 -8.73
N ARG A 142 2.71 7.33 -9.57
CA ARG A 142 2.07 8.64 -9.35
C ARG A 142 1.09 8.66 -8.17
N PHE A 143 0.72 7.50 -7.63
CA PHE A 143 -0.20 7.37 -6.49
C PHE A 143 0.52 6.99 -5.19
N ARG A 144 1.82 7.28 -5.06
CA ARG A 144 2.52 7.06 -3.78
C ARG A 144 1.82 7.82 -2.66
N LEU A 145 1.65 7.11 -1.54
CA LEU A 145 0.96 7.62 -0.35
C LEU A 145 -0.50 8.02 -0.58
N ALA A 146 -1.13 7.57 -1.68
CA ALA A 146 -2.52 7.86 -1.96
C ALA A 146 -3.43 7.41 -0.81
N ARG A 147 -4.36 8.27 -0.42
CA ARG A 147 -5.40 7.94 0.57
C ARG A 147 -6.76 8.44 0.11
N GLY A 148 -7.78 7.64 0.36
CA GLY A 148 -9.14 8.02 0.01
C GLY A 148 -10.08 6.83 0.00
N TYR A 149 -11.07 6.88 -0.86
CA TYR A 149 -12.11 5.88 -0.95
C TYR A 149 -12.45 5.58 -2.42
N SER A 150 -13.09 4.45 -2.66
CA SER A 150 -13.66 4.08 -3.94
C SER A 150 -15.06 3.59 -3.73
N LEU A 151 -15.99 4.22 -4.46
CA LEU A 151 -17.36 3.74 -4.57
C LEU A 151 -17.45 2.82 -5.79
N SER A 152 -18.32 1.82 -5.69
CA SER A 152 -18.61 0.95 -6.82
C SER A 152 -20.04 0.45 -6.79
N LYS A 153 -20.61 0.26 -7.97
CA LYS A 153 -21.98 -0.21 -8.15
C LYS A 153 -22.07 -1.08 -9.38
N VAL A 154 -22.75 -2.22 -9.28
CA VAL A 154 -23.08 -3.05 -10.45
C VAL A 154 -24.09 -2.30 -11.32
N VAL A 155 -23.74 -2.09 -12.59
CA VAL A 155 -24.56 -1.38 -13.58
C VAL A 155 -25.11 -2.31 -14.67
N GLY A 156 -24.50 -3.49 -14.84
CA GLY A 156 -24.98 -4.53 -15.75
C GLY A 156 -24.52 -5.90 -15.30
N SER A 157 -25.34 -6.92 -15.51
CA SER A 157 -24.95 -8.31 -15.28
C SER A 157 -25.67 -9.23 -16.27
N THR A 158 -24.98 -10.31 -16.65
CA THR A 158 -25.55 -11.43 -17.41
C THR A 158 -25.35 -12.71 -16.61
N ALA A 159 -25.60 -13.87 -17.21
CA ALA A 159 -25.32 -15.16 -16.57
C ALA A 159 -23.82 -15.39 -16.30
N THR A 160 -22.92 -14.70 -17.01
CA THR A 160 -21.48 -14.97 -16.95
C THR A 160 -20.61 -13.72 -16.88
N THR A 161 -21.19 -12.52 -16.91
CA THR A 161 -20.45 -11.26 -16.91
C THR A 161 -21.07 -10.25 -15.95
N VAL A 162 -20.21 -9.43 -15.36
CA VAL A 162 -20.60 -8.34 -14.47
C VAL A 162 -19.88 -7.07 -14.92
N VAL A 163 -20.66 -5.99 -15.07
CA VAL A 163 -20.14 -4.65 -15.31
C VAL A 163 -20.44 -3.79 -14.09
N ALA A 164 -19.40 -3.22 -13.49
CA ALA A 164 -19.52 -2.35 -12.33
C ALA A 164 -18.85 -1.00 -12.57
N GLU A 165 -19.54 0.08 -12.23
CA GLU A 165 -19.02 1.44 -12.19
C GLU A 165 -18.12 1.61 -10.96
N PHE A 166 -17.00 2.32 -11.11
CA PHE A 166 -16.03 2.59 -10.05
C PHE A 166 -15.62 4.06 -10.04
N ASP A 167 -15.71 4.68 -8.86
CA ASP A 167 -15.40 6.09 -8.63
C ASP A 167 -14.36 6.24 -7.49
N PRO A 168 -13.07 5.93 -7.72
CA PRO A 168 -12.03 6.18 -6.74
C PRO A 168 -11.70 7.68 -6.65
N SER A 169 -11.58 8.15 -5.42
CA SER A 169 -11.21 9.52 -5.08
C SER A 169 -10.12 9.49 -4.02
N CYS A 170 -8.97 10.11 -4.30
CA CYS A 170 -7.83 10.09 -3.39
C CYS A 170 -7.06 11.40 -3.34
N SER A 171 -6.47 11.69 -2.18
CA SER A 171 -5.40 12.67 -2.06
C SER A 171 -4.05 12.04 -2.39
N ILE A 172 -3.23 12.76 -3.14
CA ILE A 172 -1.85 12.40 -3.45
C ILE A 172 -0.96 13.49 -2.88
N LYS A 173 0.04 13.10 -2.09
CA LYS A 173 1.05 14.03 -1.59
C LYS A 173 2.21 14.14 -2.57
N PRO A 174 2.70 15.34 -2.89
CA PRO A 174 3.90 15.50 -3.72
C PRO A 174 5.11 14.77 -3.11
N ASP A 175 5.91 14.12 -3.95
CA ASP A 175 7.11 13.35 -3.54
C ASP A 175 8.11 14.21 -2.75
N ASP A 176 8.16 15.52 -2.98
CA ASP A 176 9.04 16.48 -2.32
C ASP A 176 8.82 16.58 -0.79
N VAL A 177 7.66 16.15 -0.29
CA VAL A 177 7.32 16.17 1.14
C VAL A 177 7.96 15.00 1.89
N PHE A 178 8.56 14.02 1.20
CA PHE A 178 9.30 12.93 1.86
C PHE A 178 10.76 13.30 2.16
N PHE A 179 11.36 14.15 1.33
CA PHE A 179 12.79 14.52 1.41
C PHE A 179 13.04 15.91 2.01
N SER A 180 12.01 16.60 2.50
CA SER A 180 12.21 17.93 3.11
C SER A 180 13.17 17.85 4.31
N PRO A 181 14.36 18.46 4.22
CA PRO A 181 15.34 18.46 5.29
C PRO A 181 15.01 19.61 6.23
N TYR A 182 14.12 19.41 7.20
CA TYR A 182 14.03 20.34 8.33
C TYR A 182 14.70 19.76 9.59
N PRO A 183 16.03 19.84 9.69
CA PRO A 183 16.70 19.88 10.97
C PRO A 183 17.52 21.17 11.11
N PHE A 184 16.91 22.37 11.07
CA PHE A 184 17.66 23.60 11.32
C PHE A 184 16.79 24.71 11.93
N LEU A 185 16.50 24.62 13.24
CA LEU A 185 16.47 25.80 14.13
C LEU A 185 16.35 25.42 15.62
N MET A 186 17.34 24.71 16.18
CA MET A 186 17.53 24.61 17.64
C MET A 186 18.95 25.05 18.00
N ALA A 187 19.39 26.18 17.44
CA ALA A 187 20.73 26.72 17.69
C ALA A 187 20.72 28.24 17.84
N SER A 188 19.90 28.76 18.75
CA SER A 188 20.23 30.00 19.43
C SER A 188 19.65 29.96 20.83
N ARG A 189 20.53 29.90 21.84
CA ARG A 189 20.18 29.97 23.25
C ARG A 189 19.45 31.31 23.48
N PRO A 190 18.16 31.33 23.84
CA PRO A 190 17.45 32.57 24.07
C PRO A 190 18.09 33.31 25.24
N SER A 191 18.62 34.51 25.00
CA SER A 191 19.30 35.33 26.00
C SER A 191 18.34 36.17 26.85
N ASN A 192 17.03 36.12 26.60
CA ASN A 192 16.03 36.95 27.28
C ASN A 192 14.80 36.13 27.75
N PRO A 193 14.36 36.23 29.02
CA PRO A 193 13.24 35.48 29.59
C PRO A 193 11.91 35.55 28.82
N SER A 194 11.61 36.63 28.08
CA SER A 194 10.38 36.74 27.29
C SER A 194 10.30 35.76 26.10
N SER A 195 11.45 35.37 25.55
CA SER A 195 11.55 34.42 24.43
C SER A 195 11.38 32.96 24.85
N LEU A 196 11.68 32.64 26.11
CA LEU A 196 11.37 31.34 26.72
C LEU A 196 9.87 31.17 26.94
N LEU A 197 9.17 32.21 27.41
CA LEU A 197 7.73 32.17 27.63
C LEU A 197 6.95 31.97 26.32
N PHE A 198 7.40 32.58 25.22
CA PHE A 198 6.81 32.42 23.89
C PHE A 198 7.04 31.01 23.31
N LEU A 199 8.24 30.44 23.51
CA LEU A 199 8.54 29.06 23.11
C LEU A 199 7.73 28.03 23.90
N PHE A 200 7.56 28.27 25.21
CA PHE A 200 6.71 27.44 26.07
C PHE A 200 5.24 27.53 25.66
N LEU A 201 4.70 28.72 25.40
CA LEU A 201 3.32 28.89 24.96
C LEU A 201 3.06 28.20 23.59
N PHE A 202 4.01 28.31 22.65
CA PHE A 202 3.94 27.67 21.33
C PHE A 202 4.00 26.13 21.40
N MET A 203 4.83 25.57 22.30
CA MET A 203 4.87 24.13 22.57
C MET A 203 3.62 23.62 23.30
N THR A 204 3.04 24.40 24.23
CA THR A 204 1.81 23.99 24.94
C THR A 204 0.56 24.00 24.06
N ILE A 205 0.54 24.81 22.99
CA ILE A 205 -0.59 24.86 22.04
C ILE A 205 -0.44 23.78 20.94
N SER A 206 0.79 23.32 20.68
CA SER A 206 1.09 22.36 19.61
C SER A 206 1.25 20.93 20.14
N GLY A 207 0.26 20.39 20.85
CA GLY A 207 0.23 18.98 21.32
C GLY A 207 0.32 17.89 20.23
N ILE A 208 0.86 18.21 19.06
CA ILE A 208 1.18 17.37 17.92
C ILE A 208 2.49 16.64 18.24
N ALA A 209 2.42 15.33 18.46
CA ALA A 209 3.61 14.48 18.44
C ALA A 209 4.38 14.71 17.13
N ALA A 210 5.69 15.00 17.22
CA ALA A 210 6.52 15.26 16.06
C ALA A 210 6.55 14.03 15.13
N GLN A 211 6.17 14.21 13.87
CA GLN A 211 6.26 13.16 12.86
C GLN A 211 7.74 12.86 12.55
N LYS A 212 8.15 11.60 12.73
CA LYS A 212 9.46 11.07 12.40
C LYS A 212 9.44 10.42 11.01
N THR A 213 10.56 10.48 10.31
CA THR A 213 10.80 9.72 9.08
C THR A 213 11.96 8.75 9.33
N THR A 214 11.76 7.48 9.03
CA THR A 214 12.77 6.43 9.13
C THR A 214 12.98 5.78 7.78
N HIS A 215 14.24 5.55 7.46
CA HIS A 215 14.68 4.76 6.32
C HIS A 215 15.27 3.45 6.84
N LEU A 216 14.74 2.31 6.36
CA LEU A 216 15.24 0.98 6.70
C LEU A 216 15.72 0.29 5.43
N HIS A 217 16.84 -0.43 5.54
CA HIS A 217 17.38 -1.25 4.45
C HIS A 217 17.67 -2.65 4.99
N PHE A 218 17.14 -3.67 4.31
CA PHE A 218 17.30 -5.08 4.68
C PHE A 218 16.91 -6.01 3.53
N TYR A 219 17.08 -7.31 3.73
CA TYR A 219 16.88 -8.34 2.71
C TYR A 219 15.82 -9.35 3.16
N PHE A 220 14.89 -9.64 2.27
CA PHE A 220 13.90 -10.69 2.38
C PHE A 220 14.46 -11.97 1.74
N HIS A 221 14.45 -13.06 2.51
CA HIS A 221 14.96 -14.36 2.09
C HIS A 221 13.83 -15.38 2.08
N GLU A 222 13.50 -15.86 0.88
CA GLU A 222 12.46 -16.84 0.66
C GLU A 222 13.05 -18.15 0.14
N THR A 223 12.61 -19.26 0.71
CA THR A 223 12.92 -20.62 0.27
C THR A 223 11.63 -21.29 -0.19
N VAL A 224 11.55 -21.64 -1.47
CA VAL A 224 10.32 -22.19 -2.10
C VAL A 224 10.37 -23.70 -2.31
N ARG A 225 11.52 -24.35 -2.05
CA ARG A 225 11.70 -25.80 -2.19
C ARG A 225 12.52 -26.38 -1.05
N GLY A 226 12.34 -27.68 -0.82
CA GLY A 226 13.08 -28.45 0.18
C GLY A 226 12.35 -28.57 1.51
N PRO A 227 12.94 -29.32 2.47
CA PRO A 227 12.33 -29.54 3.78
C PRO A 227 12.18 -28.26 4.61
N ASP A 228 13.02 -27.25 4.32
CA ASP A 228 13.04 -25.96 5.01
C ASP A 228 12.29 -24.85 4.24
N ALA A 229 11.35 -25.23 3.35
CA ALA A 229 10.57 -24.26 2.60
C ALA A 229 9.82 -23.30 3.53
N THR A 230 10.00 -22.01 3.31
CA THR A 230 9.40 -20.92 4.08
C THR A 230 8.16 -20.33 3.39
N SER A 231 7.87 -20.79 2.17
CA SER A 231 6.74 -20.38 1.34
C SER A 231 6.07 -21.61 0.75
N ILE A 232 4.75 -21.72 0.94
CA ILE A 232 3.97 -22.88 0.51
C ILE A 232 2.73 -22.45 -0.27
N VAL A 233 2.38 -23.24 -1.28
CA VAL A 233 1.12 -23.08 -2.03
C VAL A 233 0.00 -23.75 -1.23
N VAL A 234 -0.96 -22.96 -0.77
CA VAL A 234 -2.11 -23.44 0.02
C VAL A 234 -3.38 -23.63 -0.82
N ALA A 235 -3.43 -23.00 -2.00
CA ALA A 235 -4.47 -23.23 -3.00
C ALA A 235 -3.83 -23.19 -4.40
N SER A 236 -4.12 -24.20 -5.23
CA SER A 236 -3.74 -24.21 -6.64
C SER A 236 -4.78 -24.88 -7.51
N LEU A 237 -5.12 -24.24 -8.62
CA LEU A 237 -6.23 -24.65 -9.49
C LEU A 237 -5.78 -25.39 -10.75
N HIS A 238 -4.59 -25.09 -11.25
CA HIS A 238 -4.21 -25.42 -12.62
C HIS A 238 -3.19 -26.56 -12.73
N LYS A 239 -2.90 -27.30 -11.65
CA LYS A 239 -1.95 -28.44 -11.66
C LYS A 239 -0.67 -28.15 -12.46
N ASN A 240 -0.12 -26.95 -12.27
CA ASN A 240 1.09 -26.42 -12.92
C ASN A 240 0.96 -25.93 -14.38
N SER A 241 -0.24 -25.88 -14.99
CA SER A 241 -0.40 -25.28 -16.33
C SER A 241 -0.48 -23.74 -16.32
N SER A 242 -0.81 -23.16 -15.17
CA SER A 242 -0.85 -21.73 -14.90
C SER A 242 -0.67 -21.53 -13.39
N THR A 243 -0.16 -20.37 -12.98
CA THR A 243 -0.11 -19.96 -11.58
C THR A 243 -1.25 -19.01 -11.22
N PHE A 244 -2.03 -18.55 -12.19
CA PHE A 244 -3.17 -17.65 -11.93
C PHE A 244 -4.16 -18.29 -10.95
N GLY A 245 -4.49 -17.59 -9.87
CA GLY A 245 -5.35 -18.12 -8.81
C GLY A 245 -4.62 -18.87 -7.70
N ASP A 246 -3.31 -19.12 -7.83
CA ASP A 246 -2.54 -19.76 -6.76
C ASP A 246 -2.41 -18.79 -5.56
N ILE A 247 -2.58 -19.34 -4.35
CA ILE A 247 -2.40 -18.62 -3.09
C ILE A 247 -1.23 -19.24 -2.35
N HIS A 248 -0.26 -18.39 -2.02
CA HIS A 248 0.92 -18.71 -1.24
C HIS A 248 0.79 -18.14 0.16
N VAL A 249 1.21 -18.91 1.16
CA VAL A 249 1.42 -18.43 2.53
C VAL A 249 2.89 -18.60 2.86
N PHE A 250 3.47 -17.59 3.50
CA PHE A 250 4.89 -17.58 3.79
C PHE A 250 5.24 -16.94 5.13
N ASP A 251 6.36 -17.41 5.66
CA ASP A 251 7.05 -16.86 6.84
C ASP A 251 8.55 -16.83 6.55
N ASN A 252 8.98 -15.74 5.91
CA ASN A 252 10.31 -15.58 5.33
C ASN A 252 11.24 -14.81 6.27
N ALA A 253 12.54 -15.07 6.18
CA ALA A 253 13.52 -14.39 7.03
C ALA A 253 13.78 -12.96 6.53
N LEU A 254 13.90 -12.01 7.46
CA LEU A 254 14.45 -10.68 7.20
C LEU A 254 15.87 -10.61 7.76
N ARG A 255 16.83 -10.23 6.94
CA ARG A 255 18.25 -10.19 7.27
C ARG A 255 18.90 -8.86 6.93
N ASP A 256 19.98 -8.52 7.61
CA ASP A 256 20.73 -7.27 7.38
C ASP A 256 21.58 -7.28 6.09
N SER A 257 21.79 -8.44 5.45
CA SER A 257 22.48 -8.54 4.17
C SER A 257 21.89 -9.63 3.27
N ALA A 258 22.37 -9.70 2.02
CA ALA A 258 22.02 -10.75 1.07
C ALA A 258 22.63 -12.12 1.43
N ASP A 259 23.53 -12.20 2.41
CA ASP A 259 24.09 -13.48 2.87
C ASP A 259 23.05 -14.24 3.71
N PRO A 260 22.66 -15.48 3.34
CA PRO A 260 21.70 -16.29 4.10
C PRO A 260 22.13 -16.61 5.55
N SER A 261 23.41 -16.44 5.88
CA SER A 261 23.97 -16.62 7.22
C SER A 261 24.04 -15.32 8.04
N SER A 262 23.70 -14.17 7.45
CA SER A 262 23.80 -12.86 8.11
C SER A 262 22.79 -12.70 9.25
N LYS A 263 22.85 -11.59 9.98
CA LYS A 263 22.03 -11.39 11.17
C LYS A 263 20.54 -11.42 10.82
N LEU A 264 19.79 -12.30 11.48
CA LEU A 264 18.33 -12.28 11.44
C LEU A 264 17.82 -11.06 12.21
N ILE A 265 17.06 -10.20 11.55
CA ILE A 265 16.48 -8.99 12.15
C ILE A 265 14.96 -9.08 12.35
N GLY A 266 14.31 -10.05 11.70
CA GLY A 266 12.87 -10.21 11.76
C GLY A 266 12.34 -11.29 10.81
N ARG A 267 11.03 -11.24 10.60
CA ARG A 267 10.28 -12.16 9.73
C ARG A 267 9.31 -11.37 8.85
N ALA A 268 9.13 -11.82 7.62
CA ALA A 268 8.09 -11.34 6.71
C ALA A 268 7.01 -12.42 6.63
N GLN A 269 5.87 -12.14 7.26
CA GLN A 269 4.76 -13.09 7.42
C GLN A 269 3.57 -12.60 6.63
N GLY A 270 3.01 -13.45 5.78
CA GLY A 270 1.90 -13.02 4.95
C GLY A 270 1.47 -14.02 3.89
N LEU A 271 0.81 -13.47 2.88
CA LEU A 271 0.34 -14.20 1.73
C LEU A 271 0.56 -13.45 0.43
N ALA A 272 0.61 -14.20 -0.66
CA ALA A 272 0.61 -13.71 -2.02
C ALA A 272 -0.42 -14.48 -2.84
N ALA A 273 -1.15 -13.76 -3.70
CA ALA A 273 -2.08 -14.38 -4.65
C ALA A 273 -1.68 -13.99 -6.06
N SER A 274 -1.39 -14.99 -6.88
CA SER A 274 -1.05 -14.84 -8.30
C SER A 274 -2.27 -14.35 -9.07
N SER A 275 -2.37 -13.04 -9.23
CA SER A 275 -3.61 -12.35 -9.61
C SER A 275 -3.49 -11.60 -10.93
N SER A 276 -2.65 -12.09 -11.84
CA SER A 276 -2.46 -11.50 -13.17
C SER A 276 -2.55 -12.58 -14.24
N LEU A 277 -3.37 -12.33 -15.25
CA LEU A 277 -3.49 -13.11 -16.48
C LEU A 277 -2.46 -12.67 -17.54
N ALA A 278 -1.86 -11.49 -17.38
CA ALA A 278 -0.96 -10.89 -18.36
C ALA A 278 0.52 -11.17 -18.10
N ASP A 279 0.91 -11.37 -16.84
CA ASP A 279 2.30 -11.51 -16.41
C ASP A 279 2.41 -12.28 -15.08
N LEU A 280 3.64 -12.65 -14.69
CA LEU A 280 3.92 -13.27 -13.40
C LEU A 280 3.91 -12.20 -12.31
N SER A 281 2.72 -11.97 -11.75
CA SER A 281 2.54 -10.97 -10.71
C SER A 281 1.52 -11.39 -9.67
N ALA A 282 1.71 -10.90 -8.44
CA ALA A 282 0.89 -11.23 -7.31
C ALA A 282 0.44 -10.00 -6.52
N LEU A 283 -0.75 -10.06 -5.93
CA LEU A 283 -1.14 -9.21 -4.82
C LEU A 283 -0.46 -9.75 -3.55
N THR A 284 0.21 -8.88 -2.79
CA THR A 284 0.85 -9.25 -1.52
C THR A 284 0.22 -8.53 -0.33
N ALA A 285 0.11 -9.25 0.79
CA ALA A 285 -0.24 -8.72 2.10
C ALA A 285 0.75 -9.27 3.13
N ILE A 286 1.66 -8.42 3.62
CA ILE A 286 2.84 -8.83 4.39
C ILE A 286 2.94 -8.00 5.67
N ASN A 287 3.17 -8.67 6.79
CA ASN A 287 3.64 -8.05 8.02
C ASN A 287 5.15 -8.27 8.13
N LEU A 288 5.89 -7.18 8.23
CA LEU A 288 7.32 -7.15 8.54
C LEU A 288 7.44 -7.06 10.06
N VAL A 289 7.79 -8.18 10.69
CA VAL A 289 7.86 -8.35 12.13
C VAL A 289 9.31 -8.28 12.58
N PHE A 290 9.70 -7.17 13.20
CA PHE A 290 11.08 -6.99 13.67
C PHE A 290 11.26 -7.64 15.05
N THR A 291 12.31 -8.46 15.18
CA THR A 291 12.56 -9.26 16.39
C THR A 291 13.93 -9.00 17.01
N ALA A 292 14.68 -8.03 16.49
CA ALA A 292 16.03 -7.70 16.95
C ALA A 292 16.29 -6.19 16.91
N GLY A 293 17.30 -5.77 17.68
CA GLY A 293 17.72 -4.37 17.76
C GLY A 293 16.66 -3.45 18.36
N GLU A 294 16.72 -2.17 18.00
CA GLU A 294 15.80 -1.14 18.50
C GLU A 294 14.36 -1.35 18.01
N LEU A 295 14.17 -2.04 16.88
CA LEU A 295 12.86 -2.27 16.28
C LEU A 295 12.13 -3.48 16.88
N ASN A 296 12.75 -4.22 17.80
CA ASN A 296 12.19 -5.45 18.36
C ASN A 296 10.76 -5.25 18.90
N GLY A 297 9.82 -6.08 18.44
CA GLY A 297 8.41 -6.04 18.80
C GLY A 297 7.56 -5.06 17.99
N SER A 298 8.18 -4.27 17.11
CA SER A 298 7.47 -3.38 16.17
C SER A 298 7.18 -4.10 14.86
N THR A 299 6.14 -3.65 14.15
CA THR A 299 5.79 -4.21 12.85
C THR A 299 5.48 -3.12 11.83
N LEU A 300 5.66 -3.44 10.56
CA LEU A 300 5.15 -2.66 9.42
C LEU A 300 4.27 -3.55 8.55
N THR A 301 3.13 -3.03 8.10
CA THR A 301 2.23 -3.73 7.18
C THR A 301 2.44 -3.21 5.77
N LEU A 302 2.89 -4.10 4.89
CA LEU A 302 3.16 -3.88 3.48
C LEU A 302 2.04 -4.50 2.64
N PHE A 303 1.45 -3.73 1.73
CA PHE A 303 0.37 -4.18 0.86
C PHE A 303 0.56 -3.64 -0.56
N GLY A 304 0.28 -4.49 -1.56
CA GLY A 304 0.25 -4.06 -2.95
C GLY A 304 0.73 -5.13 -3.93
N ARG A 305 0.72 -4.76 -5.21
CA ARG A 305 1.17 -5.60 -6.33
C ARG A 305 2.69 -5.77 -6.31
N VAL A 306 3.15 -7.00 -6.53
CA VAL A 306 4.52 -7.30 -6.93
C VAL A 306 4.49 -7.98 -8.29
N ALA A 307 5.36 -7.54 -9.20
CA ALA A 307 5.52 -8.15 -10.50
C ALA A 307 6.94 -8.72 -10.60
N GLU A 308 7.08 -9.91 -11.17
CA GLU A 308 8.37 -10.55 -11.43
C GLU A 308 9.04 -9.86 -12.64
N VAL A 309 9.43 -8.60 -12.44
CA VAL A 309 10.06 -7.76 -13.44
C VAL A 309 11.53 -7.56 -13.07
N THR A 310 12.39 -7.55 -14.07
CA THR A 310 13.76 -7.04 -13.93
C THR A 310 13.70 -5.55 -13.58
N GLY A 311 13.71 -5.20 -12.30
CA GLY A 311 13.63 -3.80 -11.87
C GLY A 311 13.25 -3.61 -10.41
N THR A 312 13.10 -2.36 -10.01
CA THR A 312 12.62 -1.96 -8.68
C THR A 312 11.10 -1.83 -8.70
N VAL A 313 10.43 -2.49 -7.75
CA VAL A 313 8.98 -2.46 -7.58
C VAL A 313 8.63 -1.73 -6.29
N ASP A 314 7.71 -0.77 -6.36
CA ASP A 314 7.23 -0.04 -5.19
C ASP A 314 5.87 -0.53 -4.67
N ARG A 315 5.76 -0.68 -3.35
CA ARG A 315 4.54 -1.10 -2.64
C ARG A 315 4.30 -0.22 -1.42
N SER A 316 3.07 -0.20 -0.92
CA SER A 316 2.67 0.73 0.16
C SER A 316 2.87 0.13 1.56
N ILE A 317 3.42 0.93 2.47
CA ILE A 317 3.29 0.70 3.91
C ILE A 317 1.98 1.34 4.36
N ILE A 318 1.03 0.49 4.75
CA ILE A 318 -0.35 0.88 5.07
C ILE A 318 -0.62 0.96 6.58
N GLY A 319 0.36 0.58 7.40
CA GLY A 319 0.25 0.60 8.84
C GLY A 319 1.49 0.06 9.55
N GLY A 320 1.43 0.02 10.89
CA GLY A 320 2.46 -0.56 11.73
C GLY A 320 2.07 -0.58 13.21
N SER A 321 2.86 -1.30 14.01
CA SER A 321 2.69 -1.43 15.46
C SER A 321 3.98 -1.05 16.20
N GLY A 322 3.91 -0.90 17.53
CA GLY A 322 5.08 -0.56 18.34
C GLY A 322 5.58 0.87 18.04
N LEU A 323 6.86 0.98 17.66
CA LEU A 323 7.49 2.24 17.24
C LEU A 323 6.86 2.80 15.94
N PHE A 324 6.25 1.93 15.14
CA PHE A 324 5.62 2.28 13.88
C PHE A 324 4.10 2.46 13.98
N ARG A 325 3.56 2.77 15.16
CA ARG A 325 2.13 3.12 15.26
C ARG A 325 1.82 4.33 14.36
N LEU A 326 0.71 4.21 13.64
CA LEU A 326 0.26 5.18 12.63
C LEU A 326 1.24 5.32 11.45
N ALA A 327 2.11 4.31 11.23
CA ALA A 327 3.06 4.32 10.14
C ALA A 327 2.37 4.39 8.79
N ARG A 328 2.97 5.19 7.90
CA ARG A 328 2.63 5.26 6.48
C ARG A 328 3.88 5.47 5.67
N GLY A 329 3.93 4.90 4.48
CA GLY A 329 5.16 4.92 3.71
C GLY A 329 5.09 4.08 2.46
N PHE A 330 6.26 3.76 1.93
CA PHE A 330 6.41 2.85 0.81
C PHE A 330 7.69 2.03 0.95
N VAL A 331 7.73 0.92 0.25
CA VAL A 331 8.89 0.04 0.11
C VAL A 331 9.26 -0.01 -1.34
N LEU A 332 10.53 0.22 -1.65
CA LEU A 332 11.13 -0.17 -2.92
C LEU A 332 11.75 -1.55 -2.73
N SER A 333 11.44 -2.47 -3.63
CA SER A 333 11.97 -3.82 -3.58
C SER A 333 12.62 -4.22 -4.90
N ARG A 334 13.79 -4.87 -4.82
CA ARG A 334 14.56 -5.32 -5.99
C ARG A 334 15.06 -6.74 -5.77
N THR A 335 14.80 -7.65 -6.71
CA THR A 335 15.33 -9.01 -6.66
C THR A 335 16.84 -8.98 -6.90
N VAL A 336 17.61 -9.50 -5.94
CA VAL A 336 19.08 -9.59 -5.99
C VAL A 336 19.51 -10.99 -6.43
N ASN A 337 18.79 -12.01 -5.98
CA ASN A 337 19.01 -13.38 -6.40
C ASN A 337 17.66 -14.07 -6.67
N ALA A 338 17.57 -14.78 -7.78
CA ALA A 338 16.45 -15.65 -8.10
C ALA A 338 17.01 -17.00 -8.56
N SER A 339 16.53 -18.07 -7.95
CA SER A 339 16.93 -19.43 -8.29
C SER A 339 15.74 -20.37 -8.13
N SER A 340 15.89 -21.62 -8.60
CA SER A 340 14.85 -22.63 -8.37
C SER A 340 14.63 -22.98 -6.89
N ALA A 341 15.55 -22.60 -6.01
CA ALA A 341 15.46 -22.82 -4.57
C ALA A 341 14.71 -21.69 -3.83
N GLY A 342 14.67 -20.48 -4.41
CA GLY A 342 14.05 -19.32 -3.78
C GLY A 342 14.59 -17.98 -4.25
N TYR A 343 14.23 -16.93 -3.51
CA TYR A 343 14.48 -15.53 -3.85
C TYR A 343 15.17 -14.78 -2.70
N ILE A 344 16.07 -13.87 -3.06
CA ILE A 344 16.63 -12.86 -2.16
C ILE A 344 16.26 -11.49 -2.73
N VAL A 345 15.52 -10.71 -1.96
CA VAL A 345 14.96 -9.42 -2.38
C VAL A 345 15.43 -8.33 -1.43
N GLU A 346 16.05 -7.30 -1.98
CA GLU A 346 16.46 -6.09 -1.27
C GLU A 346 15.25 -5.18 -1.04
N PHE A 347 15.08 -4.67 0.19
CA PHE A 347 13.99 -3.80 0.60
C PHE A 347 14.56 -2.47 1.12
N ASP A 348 14.16 -1.36 0.49
CA ASP A 348 14.36 0.01 0.97
C ASP A 348 13.02 0.58 1.42
N VAL A 349 12.84 0.74 2.74
CA VAL A 349 11.58 1.14 3.36
C VAL A 349 11.67 2.58 3.84
N TYR A 350 10.72 3.39 3.39
CA TYR A 350 10.60 4.79 3.76
C TYR A 350 9.29 4.98 4.53
N VAL A 351 9.37 5.25 5.83
CA VAL A 351 8.20 5.30 6.72
C VAL A 351 8.12 6.57 7.55
N LYS A 352 6.93 7.16 7.61
CA LYS A 352 6.56 8.24 8.53
C LYS A 352 5.78 7.67 9.71
N HIS A 353 6.20 7.99 10.94
CA HIS A 353 5.57 7.52 12.20
C HIS A 353 5.74 8.58 13.30
N TYR A 354 5.33 8.28 14.54
CA TYR A 354 5.28 9.28 15.63
C TYR A 354 6.04 8.90 16.90
N HIS A 355 6.55 7.67 16.99
CA HIS A 355 7.15 7.12 18.21
C HIS A 355 8.63 6.86 18.08
#